data_AF-A0A524N5B2-F1
#
_entry.id   AF-A0A524N5B2-F1
#
_cell.length_a   1.000
_cell.length_b   1.000
_cell.length_c   1.000
_cell.angle_alpha   90.00
_cell.angle_beta   90.00
_cell.angle_gamma   90.00
#
_symmetry.space_group_name_H-M   'P 1'
#
loop_
_entity.id
_entity.type
_entity.pdbx_description
1 polymer ?
#
loop_
_entity_poly.entity_id
_entity_poly.type
_entity_poly.pdbx_seq_one_letter_code
_entity_poly.pdbx_strand_id
1 'polypeptide(L)' 'MMGNPAISVGPAAPEPVAARQLGDIFRQHDVFSQLSGEALGALARMAERVFVPAGTQILRKGSVADAALVVEHGRV' A
#
# COMPACT_ATOMS: atom_id res chain seq x y z
N MET A 1 -20.25 9.54 -12.40
CA MET A 1 -19.28 9.06 -11.39
C MET A 1 -18.93 7.63 -11.75
N MET A 2 -17.82 7.39 -12.45
CA MET A 2 -17.34 6.05 -12.76
C MET A 2 -16.44 5.59 -11.62
N GLY A 3 -16.82 4.51 -10.94
CA GLY A 3 -16.04 3.90 -9.87
C GLY A 3 -14.68 3.44 -10.38
N ASN A 4 -13.64 3.64 -9.55
CA ASN A 4 -12.29 3.13 -9.80
C ASN A 4 -12.36 1.60 -9.93
N PRO A 5 -11.72 0.94 -10.93
CA PRO A 5 -11.61 -0.51 -10.91
C PRO A 5 -10.72 -0.87 -9.74
N ALA A 6 -11.36 -1.14 -8.60
CA ALA A 6 -10.73 -1.60 -7.39
C ALA A 6 -9.73 -2.70 -7.76
N ILE A 7 -8.51 -2.59 -7.23
CA ILE A 7 -7.60 -3.72 -7.14
C ILE A 7 -8.46 -4.89 -6.67
N SER A 8 -8.60 -5.95 -7.49
CA SER A 8 -9.36 -7.12 -7.08
C SER A 8 -8.51 -7.82 -6.03
N VAL A 9 -8.68 -7.38 -4.78
CA VAL A 9 -8.16 -8.07 -3.61
C VAL A 9 -8.66 -9.50 -3.74
N GLY A 10 -7.78 -10.48 -3.57
CA GLY A 10 -8.20 -11.87 -3.48
C GLY A 10 -9.30 -12.06 -2.41
N PRO A 11 -9.92 -13.24 -2.30
CA PRO A 11 -11.05 -13.46 -1.39
C PRO A 11 -10.73 -13.30 0.11
N ALA A 12 -9.48 -13.00 0.47
CA ALA A 12 -9.06 -12.74 1.83
C ALA A 12 -9.33 -11.27 2.21
N ALA A 13 -9.99 -11.05 3.35
CA ALA A 13 -10.16 -9.73 3.92
C ALA A 13 -8.79 -9.07 4.15
N PRO A 14 -8.67 -7.74 3.97
CA PRO A 14 -7.42 -7.05 4.24
C PRO A 14 -6.99 -7.28 5.70
N GLU A 15 -5.74 -7.70 5.86
CA GLU A 15 -5.16 -7.90 7.20
C GLU A 15 -4.53 -6.58 7.69
N PRO A 16 -4.68 -6.26 8.99
CA PRO A 16 -3.98 -5.12 9.56
C PRO A 16 -2.47 -5.33 9.47
N VAL A 17 -1.75 -4.33 8.98
CA VAL A 17 -0.29 -4.40 8.88
C VAL A 17 0.32 -4.06 10.25
N ALA A 18 1.36 -4.81 10.64
CA ALA A 18 2.11 -4.48 11.85
C ALA A 18 2.83 -3.13 11.65
N ALA A 19 2.43 -2.11 12.42
CA ALA A 19 2.92 -0.74 12.22
C ALA A 19 4.45 -0.61 12.25
N ARG A 20 5.13 -1.51 13.00
CA ARG A 20 6.59 -1.57 13.05
C ARG A 20 7.22 -1.95 11.70
N GLN A 21 6.65 -2.90 10.97
CA GLN A 21 7.18 -3.36 9.68
C GLN A 21 7.10 -2.26 8.61
N LEU A 22 5.96 -1.56 8.52
CA LEU A 22 5.80 -0.42 7.62
C LEU A 22 6.70 0.76 8.00
N GLY A 23 6.87 1.02 9.30
CA GLY A 23 7.74 2.11 9.77
C GLY A 23 9.18 1.95 9.29
N ASP A 24 9.70 0.72 9.23
CA ASP A 24 11.05 0.47 8.73
C ASP A 24 11.16 0.67 7.21
N ILE A 25 10.12 0.31 6.46
CA ILE A 25 10.06 0.56 5.00
C ILE A 25 9.96 2.06 4.72
N PHE A 26 9.12 2.79 5.44
CA PHE A 26 8.97 4.23 5.22
C PHE A 26 10.29 4.99 5.43
N ARG A 27 11.08 4.60 6.44
CA ARG A 27 12.40 5.21 6.70
C ARG A 27 13.43 4.95 5.59
N GLN A 28 13.24 3.95 4.74
CA GLN A 28 14.13 3.64 3.63
C GLN A 28 13.85 4.45 2.36
N HIS A 29 12.73 5.19 2.31
CA HIS A 29 12.34 5.96 1.14
C HIS A 29 12.31 7.46 1.45
N ASP A 30 13.07 8.24 0.68
CA ASP A 30 13.24 9.69 0.88
C ASP A 30 11.91 10.46 0.86
N VAL A 31 10.90 9.95 0.15
CA VAL A 31 9.55 10.56 0.10
C VAL A 31 8.89 10.68 1.47
N PHE A 32 9.29 9.85 2.44
CA PHE A 32 8.76 9.89 3.81
C PHE A 32 9.75 10.51 4.82
N SER A 33 10.93 10.95 4.38
CA SER A 33 12.02 11.45 5.26
C SER A 33 11.61 12.66 6.11
N GLN A 34 10.65 13.45 5.64
CA GLN A 34 10.17 14.65 6.33
C GLN A 34 9.01 14.37 7.31
N LEU A 35 8.52 13.13 7.37
CA LEU A 35 7.42 12.77 8.25
C LEU A 35 7.93 12.46 9.65
N SER A 36 7.22 12.99 10.66
CA SER A 36 7.49 12.65 12.05
C SER A 36 7.18 11.17 12.33
N GLY A 37 7.76 10.61 13.39
CA GLY A 37 7.44 9.25 13.83
C GLY A 37 5.95 9.04 14.13
N GLU A 38 5.25 10.08 14.59
CA GLU A 38 3.80 10.06 14.80
C GLU A 38 3.03 9.96 13.48
N ALA A 39 3.41 10.77 12.48
CA ALA A 39 2.80 10.74 11.15
C ALA A 39 3.03 9.39 10.46
N LEU A 40 4.24 8.83 10.57
CA LEU A 40 4.55 7.48 10.08
C LEU A 40 3.70 6.41 10.79
N GLY A 41 3.52 6.53 12.11
CA GLY A 41 2.65 5.64 12.87
C GLY A 41 1.19 5.74 12.46
N ALA A 42 0.71 6.94 12.10
CA ALA A 42 -0.64 7.14 11.58
C ALA A 42 -0.83 6.48 10.21
N LEU A 43 0.11 6.68 9.28
CA LEU A 43 0.10 6.01 7.97
C LEU A 43 0.09 4.49 8.12
N ALA A 44 0.92 3.95 9.02
CA ALA A 44 1.01 2.52 9.24
C ALA A 44 -0.28 1.91 9.80
N ARG A 45 -1.07 2.67 10.58
CA ARG A 45 -2.40 2.25 11.07
C ARG A 45 -3.49 2.30 10.00
N MET A 46 -3.33 3.13 8.98
CA MET A 46 -4.27 3.25 7.86
C MET A 46 -3.97 2.24 6.73
N ALA A 47 -2.79 1.63 6.75
CA ALA A 47 -2.38 0.70 5.72
C ALA A 47 -3.08 -0.65 5.87
N GLU A 48 -3.49 -1.20 4.74
CA GLU A 48 -4.14 -2.50 4.63
C GLU A 48 -3.25 -3.46 3.84
N ARG A 49 -3.12 -4.71 4.32
CA ARG A 49 -2.43 -5.74 3.55
C ARG A 49 -3.40 -6.32 2.54
N VAL A 50 -3.02 -6.27 1.27
CA VAL A 50 -3.79 -6.88 0.16
C VAL A 50 -2.97 -7.95 -0.53
N PHE A 51 -3.61 -9.08 -0.85
CA PHE A 51 -3.01 -10.15 -1.63
C PHE A 51 -3.51 -10.10 -3.06
N VAL A 52 -2.57 -10.07 -4.00
CA VAL A 52 -2.86 -10.02 -5.44
C VAL A 52 -2.30 -11.25 -6.14
N PRO A 53 -3.07 -11.94 -7.00
CA PRO A 53 -2.57 -13.06 -7.78
C PRO A 53 -1.44 -12.64 -8.74
N ALA A 54 -0.55 -13.58 -9.07
CA ALA A 54 0.47 -13.36 -10.08
C ALA A 54 -0.16 -13.01 -11.43
N GLY A 55 0.42 -12.03 -12.14
CA GLY A 55 -0.12 -11.53 -13.42
C GLY A 55 -1.23 -10.48 -13.29
N THR A 56 -1.66 -10.15 -12.06
CA THR A 56 -2.63 -9.07 -11.83
C THR A 56 -2.03 -7.72 -12.22
N GLN A 57 -2.76 -6.93 -13.01
CA GLN A 57 -2.39 -5.53 -13.29
C GLN A 57 -2.78 -4.65 -12.10
N ILE A 58 -1.79 -4.20 -11.34
CA ILE A 58 -2.00 -3.39 -10.12
C ILE A 58 -2.03 -1.88 -10.44
N LEU A 59 -1.23 -1.44 -11.42
CA LEU A 59 -1.17 -0.05 -11.87
C LEU A 59 -1.49 0.04 -13.37
N ARG A 60 -2.24 1.07 -13.75
CA ARG A 60 -2.56 1.37 -15.15
C ARG A 60 -2.18 2.82 -15.46
N LYS A 61 -1.38 3.00 -16.52
CA LYS A 61 -0.97 4.33 -16.99
C LYS A 61 -2.19 5.16 -17.39
N GLY A 62 -2.23 6.41 -16.93
CA GLY A 62 -3.33 7.34 -17.21
C GLY A 62 -4.55 7.16 -16.31
N SER A 63 -4.55 6.19 -15.40
CA SER A 63 -5.57 6.08 -14.35
C SER A 63 -5.28 7.06 -13.22
N VAL A 64 -6.35 7.53 -12.56
CA VAL A 64 -6.26 8.33 -11.35
C VAL A 64 -5.73 7.44 -10.22
N ALA A 65 -4.71 7.92 -9.51
CA ALA A 65 -4.19 7.25 -8.32
C ALA A 65 -4.98 7.70 -7.09
N ASP A 66 -5.47 6.73 -6.32
CA ASP A 66 -6.16 6.93 -5.04
C ASP A 66 -5.47 6.23 -3.86
N ALA A 67 -4.43 5.43 -4.14
CA ALA A 67 -3.66 4.72 -3.14
C ALA A 67 -2.16 4.69 -3.48
N ALA A 68 -1.33 4.61 -2.42
CA ALA A 68 0.08 4.25 -2.52
C ALA A 68 0.25 2.79 -2.10
N LEU A 69 1.14 2.07 -2.81
CA LEU A 69 1.35 0.64 -2.60
C LEU A 69 2.80 0.38 -2.21
N VAL A 70 2.98 -0.52 -1.24
CA VAL A 70 4.29 -1.02 -0.81
C VAL A 70 4.32 -2.52 -1.07
N VAL A 71 5.34 -3.00 -1.78
CA VAL A 71 5.51 -4.43 -2.06
C VAL A 71 6.28 -5.06 -0.90
N GLU A 72 5.56 -5.76 -0.03
CA GLU A 72 6.17 -6.50 1.09
C GLU A 72 6.78 -7.84 0.63
N HIS A 73 6.09 -8.54 -0.27
CA HIS A 73 6.51 -9.82 -0.83
C HIS A 73 6.21 -9.90 -2.33
N GLY A 74 7.10 -10.55 -3.09
CA GLY A 74 6.94 -10.77 -4.53
C GLY A 74 7.68 -9.73 -5.39
N ARG A 75 7.20 -9.54 -6.63
CA ARG A 75 7.74 -8.58 -7.59
C ARG A 75 6.62 -7.99 -8.44
N VAL A 76 6.78 -6.74 -8.86
CA VAL A 76 5.87 -5.97 -9.73
C VAL A 76 6.50 -5.66 -11.07
#